data_AF-A0A9N9SJN2-F1
#
_entry.id   AF-A0A9N9SJN2-F1
#
_cell.length_a   1.000
_cell.length_b   1.000
_cell.length_c   1.000
_cell.angle_alpha   90.00
_cell.angle_beta   90.00
_cell.angle_gamma   90.00
#
_symmetry.space_group_name_H-M   'P 1'
#
loop_
_entity.id
_entity.type
_entity.pdbx_description
1 polymer ?
#
loop_
_entity_poly.entity_id
_entity_poly.type
_entity_poly.pdbx_seq_one_letter_code
_entity_poly.pdbx_strand_id
1 'polypeptide(L)'
;MQTLFELYYKLEMNERESYLMDLIQILPVQRRRHGTFNEEAESRGQCTMSSTVLDGQGNLTRVCKKTSMEIFDIQPQKITTLVKRKQAGCVTFEDKRGGFKHFKYTLQVRQILKDHINTFPREESHYNRTESEKEYLSSDHNVNRLFESHKIKHSGTTVTYKFYRRVLLKDFPNVSFTKPRVETCKTCDSLNIESKCTDVTVAKQANIQLELHHRQVENVSKAVTTDSGNSTSPGSDTCTVTIGRKKFFLLPKLTHTSMYYSRQLSCYKFGIHVSDTADRIMCVWHEGQSGRGENQMATCLLQALITGHLNTYKRKLCVWSDNCAGQLKNRMLLFLYICLVATGKFDTIDHKFSISRHSFSAADREYAIIEKRVRVSKS
;
A
#
# COMPACT_ATOMS: atom_id res chain seq x y z
N MET A 1 -71.08 -17.96 -1.10
CA MET A 1 -70.39 -17.82 -2.40
C MET A 1 -69.07 -17.11 -2.13
N GLN A 2 -67.93 -17.75 -2.39
CA GLN A 2 -66.62 -17.07 -2.27
C GLN A 2 -66.52 -16.02 -3.37
N THR A 3 -66.03 -14.82 -3.03
CA THR A 3 -65.84 -13.75 -4.00
C THR A 3 -64.64 -14.07 -4.92
N LEU A 4 -64.65 -13.58 -6.16
CA LEU A 4 -63.52 -13.75 -7.10
C LEU A 4 -62.19 -13.24 -6.52
N PHE A 5 -62.27 -12.20 -5.69
CA PHE A 5 -61.15 -11.66 -4.93
C PHE A 5 -60.57 -12.69 -3.95
N GLU A 6 -61.42 -13.36 -3.16
CA GLU A 6 -60.97 -14.39 -2.22
C GLU A 6 -60.32 -15.59 -2.91
N LEU A 7 -60.85 -16.01 -4.06
CA LEU A 7 -60.26 -17.09 -4.86
C LEU A 7 -58.89 -16.68 -5.42
N TYR A 8 -58.77 -15.46 -5.92
CA TYR A 8 -57.51 -14.92 -6.43
C TYR A 8 -56.43 -14.82 -5.34
N TYR A 9 -56.78 -14.30 -4.16
CA TYR A 9 -55.80 -14.15 -3.06
C TYR A 9 -55.44 -15.46 -2.34
N LYS A 10 -56.09 -16.59 -2.66
CA LYS A 10 -55.66 -17.92 -2.18
C LYS A 10 -54.52 -18.53 -2.99
N LEU A 11 -54.35 -18.13 -4.25
CA LEU A 11 -53.31 -18.66 -5.14
C LEU A 11 -51.90 -18.20 -4.72
N GLU A 12 -50.85 -18.90 -5.15
CA GLU A 12 -49.47 -18.42 -5.01
C GLU A 12 -49.17 -17.25 -5.96
N MET A 13 -48.07 -16.52 -5.75
CA MET A 13 -47.78 -15.30 -6.51
C MET A 13 -47.69 -15.53 -8.03
N ASN A 14 -47.03 -16.60 -8.49
CA ASN A 14 -46.93 -16.92 -9.91
C ASN A 14 -48.28 -17.38 -10.50
N GLU A 15 -49.06 -18.10 -9.71
CA GLU A 15 -50.39 -18.59 -10.09
C GLU A 15 -51.40 -17.44 -10.19
N ARG A 16 -51.35 -16.46 -9.28
CA ARG A 16 -52.12 -15.21 -9.37
C ARG A 16 -51.85 -14.48 -10.68
N GLU A 17 -50.57 -14.33 -11.02
CA GLU A 17 -50.17 -13.58 -12.21
C GLU A 17 -50.51 -14.33 -13.51
N SER A 18 -50.44 -15.67 -13.48
CA SER A 18 -50.91 -16.51 -14.59
C SER A 18 -52.43 -16.45 -14.73
N TYR A 19 -53.18 -16.52 -13.62
CA TYR A 19 -54.63 -16.38 -13.61
C TYR A 19 -55.08 -15.03 -14.21
N LEU A 20 -54.41 -13.92 -13.83
CA LEU A 20 -54.68 -12.62 -14.45
C LEU A 20 -54.32 -12.58 -15.94
N MET A 21 -53.24 -13.25 -16.36
CA MET A 21 -52.89 -13.35 -17.78
C MET A 21 -53.97 -14.05 -18.59
N ASP A 22 -54.60 -15.09 -18.04
CA ASP A 22 -55.68 -15.82 -18.72
C ASP A 22 -56.92 -14.96 -18.91
N LEU A 23 -57.28 -14.16 -17.90
CA LEU A 23 -58.42 -13.24 -17.98
C LEU A 23 -58.19 -12.07 -18.96
N ILE A 24 -56.94 -11.75 -19.30
CA ILE A 24 -56.60 -10.64 -20.21
C ILE A 24 -56.73 -11.07 -21.68
N GLN A 25 -57.58 -10.39 -22.43
CA GLN A 25 -57.67 -10.52 -23.89
C GLN A 25 -57.05 -9.31 -24.58
N ILE A 26 -56.17 -9.58 -25.54
CA ILE A 26 -55.52 -8.57 -26.38
C ILE A 26 -56.25 -8.56 -27.71
N LEU A 27 -56.88 -7.44 -28.03
CA LEU A 27 -57.70 -7.26 -29.22
C LEU A 27 -57.07 -6.22 -30.15
N PRO A 28 -57.28 -6.33 -31.47
CA PRO A 28 -56.89 -5.29 -32.40
C PRO A 28 -57.67 -4.00 -32.13
N VAL A 29 -57.06 -2.85 -32.42
CA VAL A 29 -57.70 -1.54 -32.21
C VAL A 29 -58.79 -1.35 -33.27
N GLN A 30 -60.07 -1.38 -32.84
CA GLN A 30 -61.21 -1.24 -33.77
C GLN A 30 -61.46 0.19 -34.26
N ARG A 31 -61.09 1.20 -33.47
CA ARG A 31 -61.22 2.62 -33.85
C ARG A 31 -60.05 3.41 -33.30
N ARG A 32 -59.23 3.97 -34.17
CA ARG A 32 -58.14 4.90 -33.80
C ARG A 32 -58.75 6.31 -33.76
N ARG A 33 -58.58 7.04 -32.66
CA ARG A 33 -58.92 8.48 -32.62
C ARG A 33 -57.85 9.19 -33.46
N HIS A 34 -58.24 10.05 -34.40
CA HIS A 34 -57.28 10.79 -35.23
C HIS A 34 -56.24 11.47 -34.34
N GLY A 35 -54.98 11.12 -34.57
CA GLY A 35 -53.81 11.72 -33.94
C GLY A 35 -52.79 12.06 -35.02
N THR A 36 -51.85 12.95 -34.70
CA THR A 36 -50.72 13.40 -35.52
C THR A 36 -49.74 12.26 -35.80
N PHE A 37 -50.13 11.29 -36.62
CA PHE A 37 -49.29 10.18 -37.07
C PHE A 37 -49.62 9.93 -38.54
N ASN A 38 -48.59 9.78 -39.38
CA ASN A 38 -48.79 9.60 -40.83
C ASN A 38 -49.03 8.12 -41.17
N GLU A 39 -48.53 7.21 -40.33
CA GLU A 39 -48.71 5.77 -40.48
C GLU A 39 -49.31 5.12 -39.24
N GLU A 40 -50.15 4.08 -39.43
CA GLU A 40 -50.81 3.38 -38.32
C GLU A 40 -49.81 2.68 -37.37
N ALA A 41 -48.61 2.35 -37.86
CA ALA A 41 -47.51 1.75 -37.09
C ALA A 41 -46.90 2.72 -36.07
N GLU A 42 -47.03 4.03 -36.25
CA GLU A 42 -46.47 5.06 -35.37
C GLU A 42 -47.33 5.32 -34.12
N SER A 43 -48.56 4.78 -34.09
CA SER A 43 -49.45 4.88 -32.93
C SER A 43 -48.83 4.20 -31.70
N ARG A 44 -48.84 4.89 -30.56
CA ARG A 44 -48.46 4.30 -29.26
C ARG A 44 -49.44 3.21 -28.79
N GLY A 45 -50.67 3.20 -29.31
CA GLY A 45 -51.69 2.20 -29.01
C GLY A 45 -51.86 1.23 -30.17
N GLN A 46 -51.14 0.11 -30.13
CA GLN A 46 -51.21 -0.93 -31.18
C GLN A 46 -52.19 -2.06 -30.85
N CYS A 47 -52.70 -2.11 -29.62
CA CYS A 47 -53.69 -3.09 -29.19
C CYS A 47 -54.62 -2.50 -28.14
N THR A 48 -55.83 -3.03 -28.06
CA THR A 48 -56.77 -2.75 -26.96
C THR A 48 -56.81 -3.96 -26.03
N MET A 49 -56.74 -3.72 -24.73
CA MET A 49 -56.88 -4.77 -23.73
C MET A 49 -58.29 -4.74 -23.14
N SER A 50 -58.91 -5.91 -23.03
CA SER A 50 -60.09 -6.11 -22.18
C SER A 50 -59.91 -7.35 -21.33
N SER A 51 -60.52 -7.36 -20.15
CA SER A 51 -60.50 -8.55 -19.29
C SER A 51 -61.86 -9.23 -19.32
N THR A 52 -61.90 -10.55 -19.22
CA THR A 52 -63.13 -11.32 -19.01
C THR A 52 -63.19 -11.78 -17.56
N VAL A 53 -64.32 -11.59 -16.89
CA VAL A 53 -64.53 -11.97 -15.49
C VAL A 53 -65.87 -12.69 -15.39
N LEU A 54 -65.99 -13.69 -14.52
CA LEU A 54 -67.25 -14.41 -14.29
C LEU A 54 -68.26 -13.50 -13.58
N ASP A 55 -69.50 -13.48 -14.07
CA ASP A 55 -70.63 -12.86 -13.38
C ASP A 55 -71.12 -13.76 -12.22
N GLY A 56 -71.99 -13.21 -11.37
CA GLY A 56 -72.57 -13.96 -10.24
C GLY A 56 -73.46 -15.15 -10.64
N GLN A 57 -73.67 -15.38 -11.94
CA GLN A 57 -74.44 -16.49 -12.53
C GLN A 57 -73.55 -17.49 -13.28
N GLY A 58 -72.23 -17.28 -13.33
CA GLY A 58 -71.25 -18.16 -13.96
C GLY A 58 -70.92 -17.85 -15.43
N ASN A 59 -71.42 -16.76 -16.02
CA ASN A 59 -71.11 -16.37 -17.39
C ASN A 59 -69.89 -15.43 -17.48
N LEU A 60 -69.09 -15.57 -18.53
CA LEU A 60 -67.93 -14.70 -18.77
C LEU A 60 -68.38 -13.34 -19.32
N THR A 61 -68.22 -12.29 -18.52
CA THR A 61 -68.53 -10.90 -18.88
C THR A 61 -67.27 -10.11 -19.17
N ARG A 62 -67.28 -9.32 -20.25
CA ARG A 62 -66.17 -8.44 -20.63
C ARG A 62 -66.19 -7.16 -19.77
N VAL A 63 -65.08 -6.87 -19.11
CA VAL A 63 -64.90 -5.70 -18.24
C VAL A 63 -63.75 -4.81 -18.71
N CYS A 64 -63.82 -3.53 -18.34
CA CYS A 64 -62.77 -2.57 -18.65
C CYS A 64 -61.56 -2.71 -17.70
N LYS A 65 -60.42 -2.13 -18.08
CA LYS A 65 -59.19 -2.15 -17.25
C LYS A 65 -59.46 -1.64 -15.82
N LYS A 66 -60.23 -0.55 -15.68
CA LYS A 66 -60.55 0.05 -14.37
C LYS A 66 -61.28 -0.93 -13.46
N THR A 67 -62.35 -1.53 -13.97
CA THR A 67 -63.14 -2.54 -13.25
C THR A 67 -62.28 -3.76 -12.88
N SER A 68 -61.40 -4.23 -13.76
CA SER A 68 -60.49 -5.35 -13.41
C SER A 68 -59.48 -4.98 -12.31
N MET A 69 -59.03 -3.72 -12.25
CA MET A 69 -58.15 -3.25 -11.19
C MET A 69 -58.87 -3.20 -9.85
N GLU A 70 -60.12 -2.74 -9.85
CA GLU A 70 -60.96 -2.65 -8.66
C GLU A 70 -61.37 -4.04 -8.13
N ILE A 71 -61.71 -4.98 -9.01
CA ILE A 71 -62.11 -6.35 -8.64
C ILE A 71 -60.97 -7.11 -7.95
N PHE A 72 -59.73 -6.98 -8.43
CA PHE A 72 -58.59 -7.75 -7.93
C PHE A 72 -57.64 -6.94 -7.03
N ASP A 73 -57.95 -5.67 -6.78
CA ASP A 73 -57.10 -4.69 -6.08
C ASP A 73 -55.66 -4.68 -6.60
N ILE A 74 -55.49 -4.42 -7.90
CA ILE A 74 -54.19 -4.46 -8.58
C ILE A 74 -53.80 -3.12 -9.20
N GLN A 75 -52.52 -2.79 -9.09
CA GLN A 75 -51.97 -1.57 -9.67
C GLN A 75 -51.90 -1.62 -11.21
N PRO A 76 -52.05 -0.48 -11.90
CA PRO A 76 -52.05 -0.41 -13.36
C PRO A 76 -50.76 -0.91 -14.01
N GLN A 77 -49.62 -0.75 -13.34
CA GLN A 77 -48.31 -1.21 -13.83
C GLN A 77 -48.23 -2.74 -13.93
N LYS A 78 -48.93 -3.45 -13.03
CA LYS A 78 -48.97 -4.91 -13.02
C LYS A 78 -49.67 -5.42 -14.27
N ILE A 79 -50.85 -4.89 -14.60
CA ILE A 79 -51.57 -5.19 -15.84
C ILE A 79 -50.71 -4.89 -17.07
N THR A 80 -50.06 -3.72 -17.12
CA THR A 80 -49.19 -3.36 -18.25
C THR A 80 -48.03 -4.35 -18.43
N THR A 81 -47.47 -4.87 -17.34
CA THR A 81 -46.40 -5.88 -17.39
C THR A 81 -46.92 -7.21 -17.93
N LEU A 82 -48.10 -7.66 -17.48
CA LEU A 82 -48.71 -8.90 -17.95
C LEU A 82 -49.08 -8.82 -19.43
N VAL A 83 -49.64 -7.69 -19.90
CA VAL A 83 -49.96 -7.47 -21.31
C VAL A 83 -48.70 -7.58 -22.17
N LYS A 84 -47.60 -6.92 -21.79
CA LYS A 84 -46.33 -6.98 -22.54
C LYS A 84 -45.78 -8.40 -22.64
N ARG A 85 -45.86 -9.18 -21.55
CA ARG A 85 -45.41 -10.57 -21.54
C ARG A 85 -46.32 -11.47 -22.40
N LYS A 86 -47.63 -11.26 -22.37
CA LYS A 86 -48.59 -11.98 -23.23
C LYS A 86 -48.38 -11.65 -24.71
N GLN A 87 -48.07 -10.40 -25.05
CA GLN A 87 -47.65 -10.01 -26.41
C GLN A 87 -46.35 -10.67 -26.86
N ALA A 88 -45.42 -10.94 -25.94
CA ALA A 88 -44.20 -11.68 -26.20
C ALA A 88 -44.41 -13.21 -26.29
N GLY A 89 -45.66 -13.70 -26.27
CA GLY A 89 -46.01 -15.10 -26.41
C GLY A 89 -45.93 -15.93 -25.12
N CYS A 90 -45.77 -15.30 -23.96
CA CYS A 90 -45.78 -16.02 -22.67
C CYS A 90 -47.22 -16.40 -22.29
N VAL A 91 -47.45 -17.68 -22.02
CA VAL A 91 -48.77 -18.21 -21.60
C VAL A 91 -48.89 -18.26 -20.07
N THR A 92 -47.79 -18.55 -19.37
CA THR A 92 -47.73 -18.60 -17.90
C THR A 92 -46.74 -17.56 -17.37
N PHE A 93 -46.98 -17.09 -16.14
CA PHE A 93 -46.09 -16.17 -15.46
C PHE A 93 -45.06 -16.91 -14.61
N GLU A 94 -43.78 -16.69 -14.90
CA GLU A 94 -42.66 -17.10 -14.03
C GLU A 94 -41.90 -15.87 -13.53
N ASP A 95 -41.68 -15.78 -12.21
CA ASP A 95 -40.75 -14.81 -11.63
C ASP A 95 -39.31 -15.34 -11.74
N LYS A 96 -38.44 -14.55 -12.36
CA LYS A 96 -37.01 -14.86 -12.55
C LYS A 96 -36.09 -14.11 -11.57
N ARG A 97 -36.66 -13.42 -10.58
CA ARG A 97 -35.88 -12.74 -9.53
C ARG A 97 -35.17 -13.77 -8.66
N GLY A 98 -33.92 -13.48 -8.26
CA GLY A 98 -33.15 -14.35 -7.36
C GLY A 98 -32.32 -15.46 -8.03
N GLY A 99 -32.18 -15.47 -9.36
CA GLY A 99 -31.34 -16.45 -10.07
C GLY A 99 -29.84 -16.41 -9.71
N PHE A 100 -29.11 -17.43 -10.17
CA PHE A 100 -27.67 -17.59 -9.92
C PHE A 100 -26.88 -16.34 -10.34
N LYS A 101 -26.10 -15.79 -9.40
CA LYS A 101 -25.20 -14.67 -9.69
C LYS A 101 -24.03 -15.16 -10.54
N HIS A 102 -23.88 -14.64 -11.75
CA HIS A 102 -22.68 -14.85 -12.54
C HIS A 102 -21.49 -14.10 -11.91
N PHE A 103 -20.50 -14.85 -11.42
CA PHE A 103 -19.26 -14.27 -10.92
C PHE A 103 -18.29 -13.99 -12.08
N LYS A 104 -17.73 -12.78 -12.12
CA LYS A 104 -16.76 -12.36 -13.16
C LYS A 104 -15.49 -13.24 -13.19
N TYR A 105 -15.11 -13.82 -12.05
CA TYR A 105 -13.91 -14.66 -11.92
C TYR A 105 -14.30 -16.02 -11.35
N THR A 106 -13.82 -17.09 -11.98
CA THR A 106 -14.07 -18.47 -11.56
C THR A 106 -13.22 -18.86 -10.34
N LEU A 107 -13.59 -19.98 -9.71
CA LEU A 107 -12.83 -20.56 -8.59
C LEU A 107 -11.40 -20.94 -9.01
N GLN A 108 -11.21 -21.41 -10.24
CA GLN A 108 -9.90 -21.72 -10.80
C GLN A 108 -8.98 -20.49 -10.83
N VAL A 109 -9.48 -19.34 -11.28
CA VAL A 109 -8.72 -18.08 -11.28
C VAL A 109 -8.32 -17.70 -9.85
N ARG A 110 -9.21 -17.89 -8.88
CA ARG A 110 -8.90 -17.62 -7.47
C ARG A 110 -7.81 -18.55 -6.92
N GLN A 111 -7.78 -19.82 -7.35
CA GLN A 111 -6.76 -20.77 -6.93
C GLN A 111 -5.37 -20.40 -7.48
N ILE A 112 -5.28 -20.05 -8.76
CA ILE A 112 -4.02 -19.56 -9.39
C ILE A 112 -3.43 -18.38 -8.60
N LEU A 113 -4.29 -17.46 -8.16
CA LEU A 113 -3.88 -16.31 -7.35
C LEU A 113 -3.32 -16.73 -5.98
N LYS A 114 -3.95 -17.71 -5.31
CA LYS A 114 -3.48 -18.24 -4.03
C LYS A 114 -2.12 -18.91 -4.18
N ASP A 115 -1.98 -19.75 -5.20
CA ASP A 115 -0.74 -20.48 -5.46
C ASP A 115 0.41 -19.51 -5.73
N HIS A 116 0.17 -18.47 -6.53
CA HIS A 116 1.13 -17.39 -6.74
C HIS A 116 1.53 -16.67 -5.44
N ILE A 117 0.56 -16.32 -4.58
CA ILE A 117 0.84 -15.66 -3.28
C ILE A 117 1.65 -16.57 -2.35
N ASN A 118 1.43 -17.88 -2.39
CA ASN A 118 2.19 -18.86 -1.60
C ASN A 118 3.63 -19.06 -2.09
N THR A 119 3.97 -18.62 -3.31
CA THR A 119 5.37 -18.69 -3.78
C THR A 119 6.32 -17.72 -3.07
N PHE A 120 5.79 -16.74 -2.33
CA PHE A 120 6.60 -15.76 -1.61
C PHE A 120 6.94 -16.28 -0.20
N PRO A 121 8.22 -16.25 0.21
CA PRO A 121 8.61 -16.66 1.54
C PRO A 121 8.00 -15.74 2.61
N ARG A 122 7.63 -16.33 3.74
CA ARG A 122 7.03 -15.63 4.88
C ARG A 122 7.94 -15.76 6.10
N GLU A 123 8.07 -14.66 6.83
CA GLU A 123 8.77 -14.62 8.11
C GLU A 123 7.74 -14.64 9.24
N GLU A 124 7.92 -15.51 10.21
CA GLU A 124 7.13 -15.51 11.45
C GLU A 124 7.61 -14.42 12.40
N SER A 125 6.71 -13.90 13.23
CA SER A 125 7.10 -12.94 14.26
C SER A 125 7.99 -13.61 15.32
N HIS A 126 9.27 -13.20 15.37
CA HIS A 126 10.28 -13.81 16.25
C HIS A 126 10.02 -13.55 17.76
N TYR A 127 9.24 -12.52 18.09
CA TYR A 127 9.09 -12.06 19.48
C TYR A 127 7.81 -12.57 20.19
N ASN A 128 6.77 -13.00 19.47
CA ASN A 128 5.46 -13.37 20.03
C ASN A 128 4.93 -14.69 19.44
N ARG A 129 5.73 -15.77 19.46
CA ARG A 129 5.30 -17.08 18.97
C ARG A 129 4.11 -17.67 19.74
N THR A 130 3.93 -17.29 20.99
CA THR A 130 2.84 -17.74 21.88
C THR A 130 1.56 -16.93 21.75
N GLU A 131 1.59 -15.74 21.13
CA GLU A 131 0.44 -14.80 21.12
C GLU A 131 -0.05 -14.41 19.72
N SER A 132 0.68 -14.75 18.64
CA SER A 132 0.29 -14.36 17.29
C SER A 132 0.68 -15.34 16.20
N GLU A 133 -0.31 -15.75 15.39
CA GLU A 133 -0.15 -16.52 14.15
C GLU A 133 0.15 -15.62 12.93
N LYS A 134 0.63 -14.38 13.14
CA LYS A 134 0.88 -13.44 12.04
C LYS A 134 2.16 -13.80 11.29
N GLU A 135 2.01 -13.91 9.97
CA GLU A 135 3.08 -14.12 9.02
C GLU A 135 3.38 -12.83 8.27
N TYR A 136 4.65 -12.59 7.94
CA TYR A 136 5.06 -11.37 7.28
C TYR A 136 5.79 -11.63 5.95
N LEU A 137 5.30 -10.99 4.89
CA LEU A 137 6.03 -10.85 3.63
C LEU A 137 7.13 -9.79 3.78
N SER A 138 8.21 -9.91 3.01
CA SER A 138 9.31 -8.93 3.01
C SER A 138 8.83 -7.49 2.75
N SER A 139 9.47 -6.54 3.42
CA SER A 139 9.20 -5.09 3.31
C SER A 139 9.52 -4.52 1.93
N ASP A 140 10.25 -5.29 1.11
CA ASP A 140 10.52 -4.96 -0.30
C ASP A 140 9.33 -5.30 -1.21
N HIS A 141 8.32 -6.03 -0.73
CA HIS A 141 7.10 -6.29 -1.46
C HIS A 141 5.96 -5.37 -1.01
N ASN A 142 5.02 -5.16 -1.92
CA ASN A 142 3.72 -4.57 -1.63
C ASN A 142 2.68 -5.22 -2.55
N VAL A 143 1.40 -5.02 -2.27
CA VAL A 143 0.30 -5.65 -3.03
C VAL A 143 0.42 -5.37 -4.53
N ASN A 144 0.86 -4.17 -4.92
CA ASN A 144 1.05 -3.82 -6.33
C ASN A 144 2.20 -4.61 -6.97
N ARG A 145 3.33 -4.75 -6.29
CA ARG A 145 4.47 -5.56 -6.76
C ARG A 145 4.11 -7.04 -6.93
N LEU A 146 3.35 -7.59 -5.98
CA LEU A 146 2.83 -8.96 -6.09
C LEU A 146 1.85 -9.11 -7.27
N PHE A 147 1.02 -8.10 -7.52
CA PHE A 147 0.10 -8.13 -8.66
C PHE A 147 0.83 -8.04 -10.01
N GLU A 148 1.85 -7.19 -10.12
CA GLU A 148 2.65 -7.10 -11.35
C GLU A 148 3.45 -8.39 -11.59
N SER A 149 4.01 -9.02 -10.55
CA SER A 149 4.67 -10.32 -10.69
C SER A 149 3.70 -11.41 -11.14
N HIS A 150 2.45 -11.36 -10.67
CA HIS A 150 1.41 -12.29 -11.11
C HIS A 150 1.13 -12.12 -12.61
N LYS A 151 0.98 -10.89 -13.09
CA LYS A 151 0.77 -10.62 -14.53
C LYS A 151 1.90 -11.17 -15.41
N ILE A 152 3.14 -11.06 -14.94
CA ILE A 152 4.31 -11.56 -15.67
C ILE A 152 4.31 -13.09 -15.70
N LYS A 153 4.09 -13.74 -14.56
CA LYS A 153 4.10 -15.21 -14.45
C LYS A 153 2.86 -15.89 -15.08
N HIS A 154 1.72 -15.21 -15.08
CA HIS A 154 0.42 -15.75 -15.50
C HIS A 154 -0.23 -14.81 -16.52
N SER A 155 0.44 -14.62 -17.66
CA SER A 155 -0.01 -13.72 -18.74
C SER A 155 -1.36 -14.13 -19.35
N GLY A 156 -1.77 -15.39 -19.22
CA GLY A 156 -3.07 -15.89 -19.67
C GLY A 156 -4.26 -15.53 -18.74
N THR A 157 -4.01 -15.01 -17.54
CA THR A 157 -5.05 -14.78 -16.53
C THR A 157 -5.31 -13.29 -16.31
N THR A 158 -6.31 -12.74 -16.99
CA THR A 158 -6.64 -11.30 -16.92
C THR A 158 -7.40 -10.95 -15.64
N VAL A 159 -6.66 -10.59 -14.59
CA VAL A 159 -7.21 -10.22 -13.28
C VAL A 159 -7.03 -8.72 -13.00
N THR A 160 -8.00 -8.09 -12.34
CA THR A 160 -7.88 -6.69 -11.89
C THR A 160 -7.14 -6.59 -10.56
N TYR A 161 -6.38 -5.53 -10.34
CA TYR A 161 -5.70 -5.25 -9.07
C TYR A 161 -6.65 -5.32 -7.87
N LYS A 162 -7.87 -4.77 -8.02
CA LYS A 162 -8.89 -4.77 -6.96
C LYS A 162 -9.31 -6.20 -6.56
N PHE A 163 -9.39 -7.12 -7.52
CA PHE A 163 -9.68 -8.52 -7.24
C PHE A 163 -8.48 -9.22 -6.58
N TYR A 164 -7.27 -9.01 -7.11
CA TYR A 164 -6.03 -9.53 -6.52
C TYR A 164 -5.88 -9.14 -5.04
N ARG A 165 -6.03 -7.84 -4.74
CA ARG A 165 -5.98 -7.30 -3.38
C ARG A 165 -7.05 -7.92 -2.48
N ARG A 166 -8.25 -8.15 -3.01
CA ARG A 166 -9.34 -8.78 -2.25
C ARG A 166 -9.02 -10.24 -1.91
N VAL A 167 -8.46 -10.99 -2.85
CA VAL A 167 -8.01 -12.37 -2.63
C VAL A 167 -6.94 -12.40 -1.55
N LEU A 168 -5.91 -11.55 -1.66
CA LEU A 168 -4.86 -11.44 -0.64
C LEU A 168 -5.44 -11.16 0.76
N LEU A 169 -6.32 -10.16 0.90
CA LEU A 169 -6.83 -9.77 2.21
C LEU A 169 -7.86 -10.72 2.81
N LYS A 170 -8.66 -11.40 1.98
CA LYS A 170 -9.70 -12.32 2.47
C LYS A 170 -9.17 -13.72 2.69
N ASP A 171 -8.30 -14.21 1.81
CA ASP A 171 -7.81 -15.59 1.86
C ASP A 171 -6.54 -15.70 2.71
N PHE A 172 -5.84 -14.59 2.97
CA PHE A 172 -4.63 -14.54 3.82
C PHE A 172 -4.75 -13.44 4.90
N PRO A 173 -5.70 -13.56 5.84
CA PRO A 173 -5.95 -12.53 6.86
C PRO A 173 -4.76 -12.33 7.82
N ASN A 174 -3.96 -13.38 8.04
CA ASN A 174 -2.81 -13.36 8.95
C ASN A 174 -1.51 -12.89 8.27
N VAL A 175 -1.54 -12.64 6.96
CA VAL A 175 -0.36 -12.22 6.19
C VAL A 175 -0.30 -10.70 6.11
N SER A 176 0.80 -10.12 6.58
CA SER A 176 1.07 -8.68 6.50
C SER A 176 2.41 -8.40 5.83
N PHE A 177 2.71 -7.15 5.52
CA PHE A 177 4.07 -6.76 5.08
C PHE A 177 4.90 -6.37 6.30
N THR A 178 6.13 -6.86 6.38
CA THR A 178 7.08 -6.42 7.40
C THR A 178 7.27 -4.92 7.29
N LYS A 179 7.26 -4.23 8.43
CA LYS A 179 7.67 -2.82 8.47
C LYS A 179 9.18 -2.77 8.20
N PRO A 180 9.69 -1.73 7.51
CA PRO A 180 11.13 -1.50 7.44
C PRO A 180 11.69 -1.51 8.86
N ARG A 181 12.73 -2.32 9.11
CA ARG A 181 13.37 -2.38 10.42
C ARG A 181 13.88 -0.98 10.77
N VAL A 182 13.30 -0.36 11.79
CA VAL A 182 13.89 0.81 12.43
C VAL A 182 15.03 0.26 13.27
N GLU A 183 16.27 0.68 12.98
CA GLU A 183 17.43 0.20 13.74
C GLU A 183 17.34 0.74 15.17
N THR A 184 17.00 -0.13 16.13
CA THR A 184 16.90 0.19 17.55
C THR A 184 18.28 0.23 18.21
N CYS A 185 18.45 1.05 19.24
CA CYS A 185 19.70 1.10 20.00
C CYS A 185 19.85 -0.15 20.85
N LYS A 186 20.97 -0.88 20.65
CA LYS A 186 21.27 -2.11 21.38
C LYS A 186 21.26 -1.90 22.89
N THR A 187 21.82 -0.78 23.37
CA THR A 187 21.85 -0.44 24.79
C THR A 187 20.45 -0.24 25.35
N CYS A 188 19.58 0.50 24.65
CA CYS A 188 18.19 0.65 25.05
C CYS A 188 17.44 -0.67 25.03
N ASP A 189 17.66 -1.52 24.02
CA ASP A 189 16.99 -2.82 23.92
C ASP A 189 17.39 -3.72 25.09
N SER A 190 18.69 -3.82 25.39
CA SER A 190 19.21 -4.57 26.54
C SER A 190 18.64 -4.06 27.86
N LEU A 191 18.71 -2.76 28.12
CA LEU A 191 18.22 -2.16 29.36
C LEU A 191 16.69 -2.25 29.50
N ASN A 192 15.94 -2.18 28.41
CA ASN A 192 14.48 -2.37 28.42
C ASN A 192 14.06 -3.82 28.69
N ILE A 193 14.91 -4.79 28.37
CA ILE A 193 14.69 -6.19 28.72
C ILE A 193 15.00 -6.38 30.21
N GLU A 194 16.15 -5.87 30.66
CA GLU A 194 16.58 -5.97 32.07
C GLU A 194 15.64 -5.23 33.02
N SER A 195 15.05 -4.11 32.59
CA SER A 195 14.08 -3.35 33.40
C SER A 195 12.76 -4.08 33.65
N LYS A 196 12.47 -5.13 32.87
CA LYS A 196 11.29 -6.00 33.01
C LYS A 196 11.57 -7.29 33.77
N CYS A 197 12.78 -7.45 34.31
CA CYS A 197 13.15 -8.60 35.12
C CYS A 197 12.30 -8.66 36.40
N THR A 198 12.07 -9.87 36.91
CA THR A 198 11.33 -10.11 38.17
C THR A 198 12.10 -9.60 39.39
N ASP A 199 13.43 -9.51 39.29
CA ASP A 199 14.28 -8.95 40.34
C ASP A 199 14.17 -7.42 40.36
N VAL A 200 13.59 -6.89 41.44
CA VAL A 200 13.35 -5.46 41.66
C VAL A 200 14.64 -4.64 41.68
N THR A 201 15.76 -5.21 42.14
CA THR A 201 17.03 -4.48 42.24
C THR A 201 17.66 -4.27 40.86
N VAL A 202 17.69 -5.33 40.05
CA VAL A 202 18.15 -5.30 38.65
C VAL A 202 17.26 -4.39 37.82
N ALA A 203 15.93 -4.51 37.98
CA ALA A 203 14.98 -3.69 37.25
C ALA A 203 15.16 -2.18 37.56
N LYS A 204 15.38 -1.82 38.83
CA LYS A 204 15.65 -0.43 39.22
C LYS A 204 16.97 0.09 38.66
N GLN A 205 18.04 -0.71 38.72
CA GLN A 205 19.34 -0.33 38.17
C GLN A 205 19.28 -0.12 36.64
N ALA A 206 18.62 -1.02 35.92
CA ALA A 206 18.43 -0.91 34.48
C ALA A 206 17.66 0.36 34.09
N ASN A 207 16.62 0.73 34.86
CA ASN A 207 15.87 1.97 34.63
C ASN A 207 16.73 3.23 34.85
N ILE A 208 17.55 3.26 35.90
CA ILE A 208 18.48 4.38 36.15
C ILE A 208 19.49 4.49 35.00
N GLN A 209 20.08 3.37 34.59
CA GLN A 209 21.03 3.34 33.47
C GLN A 209 20.38 3.77 32.15
N LEU A 210 19.13 3.40 31.92
CA LEU A 210 18.38 3.80 30.74
C LEU A 210 18.15 5.32 30.73
N GLU A 211 17.78 5.90 31.87
CA GLU A 211 17.62 7.36 32.02
C GLU A 211 18.94 8.10 31.79
N LEU A 212 20.04 7.62 32.38
CA LEU A 212 21.37 8.18 32.17
C LEU A 212 21.80 8.12 30.69
N HIS A 213 21.55 6.98 30.03
CA HIS A 213 21.82 6.81 28.60
C HIS A 213 21.00 7.79 27.75
N HIS A 214 19.72 8.00 28.05
CA HIS A 214 18.91 9.01 27.36
C HIS A 214 19.41 10.44 27.59
N ARG A 215 19.80 10.80 28.82
CA ARG A 215 20.41 12.11 29.12
C ARG A 215 21.71 12.32 28.35
N GLN A 216 22.55 11.29 28.24
CA GLN A 216 23.77 11.34 27.42
C GLN A 216 23.45 11.57 25.94
N VAL A 217 22.46 10.86 25.40
CA VAL A 217 21.97 11.03 24.02
C VAL A 217 21.51 12.46 23.77
N GLU A 218 20.74 13.04 24.68
CA GLU A 218 20.29 14.42 24.58
C GLU A 218 21.45 15.41 24.60
N ASN A 219 22.42 15.22 25.51
CA ASN A 219 23.58 16.09 25.61
C ASN A 219 24.43 16.05 24.34
N VAL A 220 24.68 14.88 23.78
CA VAL A 220 25.40 14.73 22.51
C VAL A 220 24.62 15.37 21.36
N SER A 221 23.30 15.18 21.32
CA SER A 221 22.45 15.79 20.28
C SER A 221 22.46 17.33 20.35
N LYS A 222 22.45 17.89 21.56
CA LYS A 222 22.64 19.32 21.80
C LYS A 222 24.02 19.77 21.32
N ALA A 223 25.09 19.07 21.67
CA ALA A 223 26.45 19.40 21.26
C ALA A 223 26.63 19.41 19.73
N VAL A 224 26.08 18.43 19.00
CA VAL A 224 26.09 18.41 17.53
C VAL A 224 25.41 19.65 16.94
N THR A 225 24.27 20.03 17.54
CA THR A 225 23.49 21.18 17.10
C THR A 225 24.22 22.49 17.39
N THR A 226 24.79 22.61 18.59
CA THR A 226 25.60 23.77 19.02
C THR A 226 26.83 23.94 18.13
N ASP A 227 27.60 22.87 17.88
CA ASP A 227 28.78 22.93 17.02
C ASP A 227 28.43 23.30 15.56
N SER A 228 27.30 22.83 15.06
CA SER A 228 26.81 23.18 13.71
C SER A 228 26.30 24.62 13.63
N GLY A 229 25.68 25.14 14.71
CA GLY A 229 25.25 26.54 14.78
C GLY A 229 26.41 27.52 14.98
N ASN A 230 27.40 27.13 15.78
CA ASN A 230 28.60 27.92 16.01
C ASN A 230 29.44 28.02 14.73
N SER A 231 29.46 26.97 13.90
CA SER A 231 30.20 27.01 12.64
C SER A 231 29.54 27.93 11.61
N THR A 232 28.22 28.08 11.62
CA THR A 232 27.49 28.99 10.71
C THR A 232 27.52 30.46 11.13
N SER A 233 27.98 30.77 12.35
CA SER A 233 27.99 32.13 12.88
C SER A 233 29.04 33.03 12.17
N PRO A 234 28.73 34.32 11.90
CA PRO A 234 29.67 35.25 11.29
C PRO A 234 30.88 35.47 12.21
N GLY A 235 32.09 35.27 11.68
CA GLY A 235 33.34 35.34 12.44
C GLY A 235 33.80 34.00 13.04
N SER A 236 33.08 32.91 12.80
CA SER A 236 33.52 31.57 13.22
C SER A 236 34.72 31.09 12.43
N ASP A 237 35.76 30.64 13.13
CA ASP A 237 36.95 30.00 12.56
C ASP A 237 36.85 28.46 12.57
N THR A 238 35.68 27.91 12.91
CA THR A 238 35.46 26.45 12.91
C THR A 238 34.54 26.03 11.77
N CYS A 239 34.99 25.06 10.98
CA CYS A 239 34.18 24.36 9.99
C CYS A 239 33.67 23.06 10.60
N THR A 240 32.34 22.87 10.65
CA THR A 240 31.75 21.64 11.17
C THR A 240 31.28 20.75 10.02
N VAL A 241 31.74 19.49 10.02
CA VAL A 241 31.31 18.47 9.05
C VAL A 241 30.73 17.26 9.77
N THR A 242 29.64 16.73 9.24
CA THR A 242 29.08 15.44 9.68
C THR A 242 29.36 14.38 8.62
N ILE A 243 30.12 13.36 8.99
CA ILE A 243 30.44 12.25 8.11
C ILE A 243 29.66 10.99 8.51
N GLY A 244 29.26 10.20 7.53
CA GLY A 244 28.52 8.97 7.76
C GLY A 244 28.72 7.97 6.65
N ARG A 245 28.58 6.69 6.98
CA ARG A 245 28.49 5.60 6.00
C ARG A 245 27.24 4.80 6.27
N LYS A 246 26.40 4.60 5.25
CA LYS A 246 25.25 3.69 5.34
C LYS A 246 25.50 2.37 4.63
N LYS A 247 24.57 1.43 4.85
CA LYS A 247 24.49 0.16 4.11
C LYS A 247 24.70 0.38 2.62
N PHE A 248 25.55 -0.49 2.05
CA PHE A 248 25.77 -0.59 0.62
C PHE A 248 24.45 -0.89 -0.10
N PHE A 249 24.32 -0.46 -1.34
CA PHE A 249 23.16 -0.77 -2.17
C PHE A 249 23.59 -1.63 -3.35
N LEU A 250 22.69 -2.49 -3.78
CA LEU A 250 22.91 -3.41 -4.88
C LEU A 250 22.43 -2.79 -6.18
N LEU A 251 23.26 -2.86 -7.23
CA LEU A 251 22.97 -2.43 -8.58
C LEU A 251 23.26 -3.56 -9.60
N PRO A 252 22.58 -3.56 -10.77
CA PRO A 252 21.41 -2.75 -11.11
C PRO A 252 20.17 -3.18 -10.31
N LYS A 253 19.20 -2.27 -10.16
CA LYS A 253 17.90 -2.56 -9.52
C LYS A 253 16.85 -2.93 -10.57
N LEU A 254 16.93 -4.15 -11.06
CA LEU A 254 16.02 -4.64 -12.09
C LEU A 254 14.69 -5.11 -11.47
N THR A 255 13.60 -4.95 -12.21
CA THR A 255 12.24 -5.30 -11.75
C THR A 255 11.86 -6.76 -12.02
N HIS A 256 12.66 -7.48 -12.81
CA HIS A 256 12.39 -8.85 -13.21
C HIS A 256 12.96 -9.88 -12.21
N THR A 257 12.35 -11.07 -12.16
CA THR A 257 12.62 -12.08 -11.12
C THR A 257 13.97 -12.78 -11.20
N SER A 258 14.59 -12.89 -12.39
CA SER A 258 15.93 -13.49 -12.51
C SER A 258 17.03 -12.72 -11.76
N MET A 259 16.81 -11.44 -11.42
CA MET A 259 17.72 -10.68 -10.56
C MET A 259 17.92 -11.35 -9.19
N TYR A 260 16.92 -12.08 -8.68
CA TYR A 260 17.01 -12.79 -7.40
C TYR A 260 18.08 -13.89 -7.40
N TYR A 261 18.36 -14.49 -8.55
CA TYR A 261 19.36 -15.56 -8.69
C TYR A 261 20.74 -15.05 -9.13
N SER A 262 20.86 -13.75 -9.36
CA SER A 262 22.10 -13.12 -9.83
C SER A 262 22.81 -12.37 -8.71
N ARG A 263 24.14 -12.45 -8.69
CA ARG A 263 24.95 -11.61 -7.81
C ARG A 263 24.91 -10.17 -8.31
N GLN A 264 24.31 -9.29 -7.51
CA GLN A 264 24.26 -7.86 -7.80
C GLN A 264 25.56 -7.16 -7.39
N LEU A 265 25.95 -6.13 -8.14
CA LEU A 265 27.11 -5.30 -7.87
C LEU A 265 26.88 -4.49 -6.59
N SER A 266 27.79 -4.65 -5.63
CA SER A 266 27.74 -3.84 -4.41
C SER A 266 28.30 -2.44 -4.64
N CYS A 267 27.48 -1.42 -4.37
CA CYS A 267 27.86 -0.02 -4.42
C CYS A 267 27.90 0.59 -3.01
N TYR A 268 29.00 1.25 -2.72
CA TYR A 268 29.32 1.90 -1.46
C TYR A 268 29.09 3.39 -1.55
N LYS A 269 28.71 3.99 -0.42
CA LYS A 269 28.39 5.40 -0.33
C LYS A 269 28.94 5.96 0.98
N PHE A 270 29.64 7.08 0.90
CA PHE A 270 30.16 7.83 2.04
C PHE A 270 29.74 9.29 1.89
N GLY A 271 29.05 9.81 2.91
CA GLY A 271 28.43 11.12 2.89
C GLY A 271 29.18 12.07 3.80
N ILE A 272 29.44 13.26 3.28
CA ILE A 272 30.04 14.38 4.03
C ILE A 272 29.04 15.54 3.92
N HIS A 273 28.47 15.90 5.06
CA HIS A 273 27.59 17.06 5.18
C HIS A 273 28.38 18.22 5.77
N VAL A 274 28.42 19.35 5.09
CA VAL A 274 29.12 20.55 5.54
C VAL A 274 28.10 21.49 6.18
N SER A 275 28.17 21.68 7.50
CA SER A 275 27.18 22.49 8.22
C SER A 275 27.20 23.95 7.79
N ASP A 276 28.37 24.47 7.39
CA ASP A 276 28.59 25.88 7.07
C ASP A 276 27.84 26.33 5.81
N THR A 277 27.96 25.56 4.73
CA THR A 277 27.34 25.86 3.42
C THR A 277 26.06 25.06 3.19
N ALA A 278 25.73 24.14 4.10
CA ALA A 278 24.73 23.09 3.91
C ALA A 278 25.00 22.18 2.69
N ASP A 279 26.25 22.15 2.21
CA ASP A 279 26.68 21.31 1.09
C ASP A 279 26.71 19.83 1.45
N ARG A 280 26.47 19.02 0.42
CA ARG A 280 26.25 17.58 0.54
C ARG A 280 27.12 16.86 -0.45
N ILE A 281 28.20 16.27 0.03
CA ILE A 281 29.17 15.56 -0.81
C ILE A 281 28.93 14.07 -0.62
N MET A 282 28.65 13.39 -1.74
CA MET A 282 28.40 11.96 -1.75
C MET A 282 29.47 11.24 -2.56
N CYS A 283 30.38 10.54 -1.88
CA CYS A 283 31.38 9.71 -2.52
C CYS A 283 30.78 8.33 -2.78
N VAL A 284 30.77 7.89 -4.04
CA VAL A 284 30.20 6.61 -4.46
C VAL A 284 31.25 5.80 -5.21
N TRP A 285 31.41 4.53 -4.85
CA TRP A 285 32.27 3.59 -5.56
C TRP A 285 31.68 2.19 -5.51
N HIS A 286 32.06 1.31 -6.44
CA HIS A 286 31.57 -0.08 -6.46
C HIS A 286 32.67 -1.08 -6.03
N GLU A 287 32.27 -2.32 -5.74
CA GLU A 287 33.18 -3.38 -5.26
C GLU A 287 34.30 -3.75 -6.21
N GLY A 288 34.15 -3.45 -7.50
CA GLY A 288 35.20 -3.62 -8.51
C GLY A 288 36.25 -2.51 -8.50
N GLN A 289 35.95 -1.34 -7.93
CA GLN A 289 36.91 -0.22 -7.80
C GLN A 289 37.72 -0.33 -6.52
N SER A 290 37.06 -0.64 -5.40
CA SER A 290 37.73 -0.70 -4.11
C SER A 290 36.92 -1.46 -3.07
N GLY A 291 37.59 -1.82 -1.97
CA GLY A 291 36.95 -2.44 -0.82
C GLY A 291 36.11 -1.46 0.02
N ARG A 292 35.69 -1.94 1.19
CA ARG A 292 34.89 -1.18 2.18
C ARG A 292 35.73 -0.77 3.41
N GLY A 293 37.03 -0.65 3.24
CA GLY A 293 37.96 -0.46 4.34
C GLY A 293 38.04 1.00 4.82
N GLU A 294 38.94 1.19 5.78
CA GLU A 294 39.22 2.47 6.44
C GLU A 294 39.88 3.47 5.48
N ASN A 295 40.76 2.98 4.59
CA ASN A 295 41.46 3.79 3.58
C ASN A 295 40.47 4.55 2.70
N GLN A 296 39.39 3.91 2.28
CA GLN A 296 38.41 4.53 1.41
C GLN A 296 37.73 5.72 2.09
N MET A 297 37.48 5.67 3.40
CA MET A 297 36.89 6.79 4.14
C MET A 297 37.84 7.99 4.17
N ALA A 298 39.12 7.74 4.50
CA ALA A 298 40.14 8.77 4.50
C ALA A 298 40.35 9.36 3.10
N THR A 299 40.43 8.53 2.06
CA THR A 299 40.54 9.00 0.67
C THR A 299 39.33 9.84 0.25
N CYS A 300 38.10 9.47 0.63
CA CYS A 300 36.92 10.26 0.30
C CYS A 300 36.98 11.67 0.93
N LEU A 301 37.37 11.76 2.21
CA LEU A 301 37.52 13.04 2.90
C LEU A 301 38.66 13.88 2.31
N LEU A 302 39.81 13.26 2.04
CA LEU A 302 40.94 13.91 1.40
C LEU A 302 40.59 14.41 -0.01
N GLN A 303 39.89 13.59 -0.81
CA GLN A 303 39.46 13.97 -2.14
C GLN A 303 38.53 15.17 -2.09
N ALA A 304 37.55 15.18 -1.17
CA ALA A 304 36.66 16.32 -0.98
C ALA A 304 37.42 17.62 -0.67
N LEU A 305 38.49 17.54 0.12
CA LEU A 305 39.37 18.68 0.41
C LEU A 305 40.20 19.12 -0.81
N ILE A 306 40.82 18.18 -1.52
CA ILE A 306 41.70 18.46 -2.66
C ILE A 306 40.92 19.02 -3.85
N THR A 307 39.74 18.46 -4.16
CA THR A 307 38.93 18.93 -5.30
C THR A 307 38.18 20.22 -5.01
N GLY A 308 38.34 20.79 -3.80
CA GLY A 308 37.66 22.02 -3.41
C GLY A 308 36.15 21.87 -3.15
N HIS A 309 35.65 20.64 -3.04
CA HIS A 309 34.24 20.42 -2.63
C HIS A 309 34.05 20.71 -1.13
N LEU A 310 35.09 20.51 -0.32
CA LEU A 310 35.18 20.95 1.07
C LEU A 310 36.16 22.14 1.15
N ASN A 311 35.85 23.22 0.43
CA ASN A 311 36.68 24.42 0.47
C ASN A 311 36.23 25.34 1.60
N THR A 312 37.07 25.49 2.62
CA THR A 312 36.84 26.40 3.74
C THR A 312 38.08 27.25 3.98
N TYR A 313 37.86 28.54 4.28
CA TYR A 313 38.91 29.47 4.70
C TYR A 313 39.23 29.33 6.20
N LYS A 314 38.43 28.55 6.93
CA LYS A 314 38.52 28.37 8.37
C LYS A 314 39.64 27.42 8.76
N ARG A 315 40.30 27.71 9.89
CA ARG A 315 41.48 26.98 10.35
C ARG A 315 41.18 25.82 11.28
N LYS A 316 39.98 25.75 11.87
CA LYS A 316 39.59 24.63 12.75
C LYS A 316 38.57 23.74 12.07
N LEU A 317 38.73 22.42 12.19
CA LEU A 317 37.79 21.43 11.66
C LEU A 317 37.16 20.63 12.80
N CYS A 318 35.83 20.65 12.92
CA CYS A 318 35.06 19.79 13.81
C CYS A 318 34.37 18.70 12.99
N VAL A 319 34.75 17.45 13.20
CA VAL A 319 34.20 16.29 12.50
C VAL A 319 33.28 15.53 13.44
N TRP A 320 32.01 15.39 13.08
CA TRP A 320 31.05 14.52 13.74
C TRP A 320 30.84 13.24 12.95
N SER A 321 30.86 12.09 13.63
CA SER A 321 30.64 10.78 13.00
C SER A 321 29.82 9.83 13.87
N ASP A 322 29.33 8.73 13.30
CA ASP A 322 28.77 7.64 14.10
C ASP A 322 29.87 6.93 14.91
N ASN A 323 29.53 6.42 16.10
CA ASN A 323 30.48 5.63 16.90
C ASN A 323 30.60 4.19 16.36
N CYS A 324 30.89 4.05 15.07
CA CYS A 324 31.13 2.76 14.42
C CYS A 324 32.62 2.45 14.39
N ALA A 325 33.07 1.59 15.31
CA ALA A 325 34.47 1.23 15.52
C ALA A 325 35.20 0.80 14.22
N GLY A 326 34.59 -0.06 13.41
CA GLY A 326 35.21 -0.59 12.20
C GLY A 326 35.10 0.30 10.96
N GLN A 327 34.53 1.50 11.06
CA GLN A 327 34.27 2.35 9.88
C GLN A 327 34.84 3.74 10.04
N LEU A 328 34.44 4.49 11.07
CA LEU A 328 34.79 5.90 11.23
C LEU A 328 35.67 6.17 12.44
N LYS A 329 35.74 5.24 13.40
CA LYS A 329 36.73 5.30 14.49
C LYS A 329 37.97 4.48 14.13
N ASN A 330 38.69 4.93 13.11
CA ASN A 330 39.82 4.20 12.55
C ASN A 330 41.13 5.01 12.55
N ARG A 331 42.26 4.29 12.48
CA ARG A 331 43.61 4.89 12.50
C ARG A 331 43.93 5.70 11.25
N MET A 332 43.33 5.36 10.12
CA MET A 332 43.60 6.03 8.84
C MET A 332 43.06 7.45 8.81
N LEU A 333 41.89 7.69 9.39
CA LEU A 333 41.34 9.03 9.59
C LEU A 333 42.23 9.84 10.56
N LEU A 334 42.72 9.22 11.63
CA LEU A 334 43.66 9.88 12.54
C LEU A 334 44.95 10.30 11.82
N PHE A 335 45.55 9.42 11.01
CA PHE A 335 46.74 9.77 10.22
C PHE A 335 46.45 10.88 9.21
N LEU A 336 45.29 10.84 8.55
CA LEU A 336 44.86 11.93 7.67
C LEU A 336 44.77 13.26 8.44
N TYR A 337 44.18 13.28 9.63
CA TYR A 337 44.08 14.50 10.43
C TYR A 337 45.46 15.03 10.84
N ILE A 338 46.37 14.14 11.27
CA ILE A 338 47.75 14.52 11.59
C ILE A 338 48.43 15.14 10.37
N CYS A 339 48.29 14.53 9.19
CA CYS A 339 48.85 15.09 7.96
C CYS A 339 48.25 16.46 7.62
N LEU A 340 46.94 16.65 7.77
CA LEU A 340 46.27 17.93 7.50
C LEU A 340 46.70 19.04 8.46
N VAL A 341 47.00 18.70 9.71
CA VAL A 341 47.57 19.65 10.68
C VAL A 341 49.04 19.94 10.37
N ALA A 342 49.84 18.91 10.11
CA ALA A 342 51.27 19.05 9.79
C ALA A 342 51.54 19.83 8.49
N THR A 343 50.65 19.71 7.51
CA THR A 343 50.69 20.50 6.26
C THR A 343 50.16 21.92 6.42
N GLY A 344 49.70 22.28 7.62
CA GLY A 344 49.16 23.60 7.91
C GLY A 344 47.84 23.88 7.21
N LYS A 345 47.05 22.86 6.81
CA LYS A 345 45.70 23.08 6.26
C LYS A 345 44.71 23.48 7.35
N PHE A 346 44.82 22.86 8.52
CA PHE A 346 44.05 23.18 9.73
C PHE A 346 45.00 23.33 10.92
N ASP A 347 44.67 24.21 11.87
CA ASP A 347 45.42 24.37 13.13
C ASP A 347 44.98 23.36 14.17
N THR A 348 43.70 22.97 14.14
CA THR A 348 43.12 22.00 15.09
C THR A 348 42.01 21.20 14.41
N ILE A 349 41.99 19.89 14.66
CA ILE A 349 40.94 18.99 14.17
C ILE A 349 40.36 18.23 15.36
N ASP A 350 39.08 18.45 15.63
CA ASP A 350 38.32 17.74 16.66
C ASP A 350 37.44 16.67 16.01
N HIS A 351 37.69 15.39 16.32
CA HIS A 351 36.82 14.30 15.87
C HIS A 351 35.94 13.79 17.01
N LYS A 352 34.65 14.14 16.93
CA LYS A 352 33.61 13.81 17.92
C LYS A 352 32.71 12.68 17.40
N PHE A 353 32.24 11.85 18.33
CA PHE A 353 31.42 10.67 18.04
C PHE A 353 30.01 10.83 18.61
N SER A 354 29.02 10.53 17.78
CA SER A 354 27.61 10.46 18.18
C SER A 354 27.28 9.11 18.84
N ILE A 355 26.30 9.09 19.73
CA ILE A 355 25.87 7.85 20.39
C ILE A 355 25.08 7.01 19.38
N SER A 356 25.53 5.76 19.22
CA SER A 356 25.02 4.84 18.22
C SER A 356 23.50 4.74 18.24
N ARG A 357 22.87 4.82 17.06
CA ARG A 357 21.44 4.57 16.81
C ARG A 357 20.44 5.46 17.57
N HIS A 358 20.90 6.58 18.14
CA HIS A 358 20.03 7.66 18.62
C HIS A 358 20.12 8.92 17.77
N SER A 359 21.20 9.05 16.99
CA SER A 359 21.45 10.20 16.16
C SER A 359 21.08 9.87 14.72
N PHE A 360 20.01 10.48 14.19
CA PHE A 360 19.82 10.57 12.74
C PHE A 360 20.75 11.69 12.25
N SER A 361 21.94 11.33 11.79
CA SER A 361 22.91 12.32 11.31
C SER A 361 22.37 13.07 10.08
N ALA A 362 22.94 14.24 9.78
CA ALA A 362 22.61 14.96 8.55
C ALA A 362 22.86 14.08 7.30
N ALA A 363 23.98 13.33 7.30
CA ALA A 363 24.28 12.33 6.28
C ALA A 363 23.19 11.24 6.18
N ASP A 364 22.62 10.78 7.31
CA ASP A 364 21.55 9.77 7.30
C ASP A 364 20.26 10.23 6.60
N ARG A 365 19.93 11.51 6.72
CA ARG A 365 18.78 12.12 6.04
C ARG A 365 18.99 12.14 4.53
N GLU A 366 20.20 12.44 4.08
CA GLU A 366 20.55 12.46 2.65
C GLU A 366 20.44 11.06 2.03
N TYR A 367 20.93 10.04 2.74
CA TYR A 367 20.76 8.67 2.30
C TYR A 367 19.30 8.25 2.20
N ALA A 368 18.44 8.71 3.11
CA ALA A 368 17.02 8.40 3.07
C ALA A 368 16.34 9.02 1.82
N ILE A 369 16.79 10.21 1.39
CA ILE A 369 16.32 10.85 0.16
C ILE A 369 16.76 10.04 -1.06
N ILE A 370 18.02 9.62 -1.12
CA ILE A 370 18.55 8.78 -2.20
C ILE A 370 17.77 7.45 -2.27
N GLU A 371 17.55 6.78 -1.14
CA GLU A 371 16.80 5.52 -1.11
C GLU A 371 15.34 5.67 -1.52
N LYS A 372 14.68 6.76 -1.12
CA LYS A 372 13.32 7.10 -1.59
C LYS A 372 13.29 7.27 -3.10
N ARG A 373 14.23 8.04 -3.68
CA ARG A 373 14.31 8.23 -5.13
C ARG A 373 14.55 6.91 -5.85
N VAL A 374 15.51 6.12 -5.39
CA VAL A 374 15.82 4.80 -5.95
C VAL A 374 14.61 3.84 -5.96
N ARG A 375 13.66 3.97 -5.02
CA ARG A 375 12.42 3.15 -5.03
C ARG A 375 11.42 3.57 -6.10
N VAL A 376 11.45 4.84 -6.52
CA VAL A 376 10.51 5.44 -7.47
C VAL A 376 11.07 5.46 -8.89
N SER A 377 12.39 5.57 -9.03
CA SER A 377 13.11 5.46 -10.30
C SER A 377 12.90 4.07 -10.89
N LYS A 378 12.07 3.98 -11.94
CA LYS A 378 12.03 2.81 -12.82
C LYS A 378 13.30 2.87 -13.67
N SER A 379 14.23 1.94 -13.44
CA SER A 379 15.31 1.65 -14.39
C SER A 379 14.85 0.63 -15.41
#